data_AF-A0A8D3DF92-F1
#
_entry.id   AF-A0A8D3DF92-F1
#
_cell.length_a   1.000
_cell.length_b   1.000
_cell.length_c   1.000
_cell.angle_alpha   90.00
_cell.angle_beta   90.00
_cell.angle_gamma   90.00
#
_symmetry.space_group_name_H-M   'P 1'
#
loop_
_entity.id
_entity.type
_entity.pdbx_description
1 polymer ?
#
loop_
_entity_poly.entity_id
_entity_poly.type
_entity_poly.pdbx_seq_one_letter_code
_entity_poly.pdbx_strand_id
1 'polypeptide(L)'
;MAGKLTAAQGTGILLVTANVGSLFEDPENLQKTWLREFYQVIQSHKPHFLAVHCQEVGGKNYEASMSHVDTFVKELLSSDAMKEYSRARIYLDENYKSQEHFTALGSFYFIHESLKNLHQFDFKAKKFKKVVGKETCSETLESTPTLEKEKFPQDYFPECKWSRKGFIRTRWALADCTFDLVNIHLFHDASNLVAWEKSPSVYSGTRQKALGYVLERISDQRFEKVPYFVFGDFNFRLDSKQVIESLCSTATMQTVRAADTNEVDKLIFRESDNDRKVVLQLEKKFFNYVNQDVFRENNGNSLLEFDKELSVYKDRLHELEISFPPSYPYSEDSSQGKQYMNTRCPAWCDRILMSPSARDLVLKVRFPVLEHTVFHLLMCVKTKQQCVLYSSMPPQGGCSGSLSFFCLPQMRNSFLTFLLY
;
A
#
# COMPACT_ATOMS: atom_id res chain seq x y z
N MET A 1 -31.90 19.92 34.56
CA MET A 1 -31.32 19.60 33.24
C MET A 1 -29.91 19.12 33.43
N ALA A 2 -29.63 17.82 33.22
CA ALA A 2 -28.28 17.29 33.18
C ALA A 2 -27.97 16.96 31.72
N GLY A 3 -27.03 17.69 31.11
CA GLY A 3 -26.59 17.39 29.75
C GLY A 3 -25.90 16.03 29.75
N LYS A 4 -26.31 15.13 28.84
CA LYS A 4 -25.51 13.94 28.54
C LYS A 4 -24.17 14.41 28.00
N LEU A 5 -23.11 14.23 28.78
CA LEU A 5 -21.74 14.25 28.26
C LEU A 5 -21.63 13.10 27.26
N THR A 6 -21.81 13.42 25.99
CA THR A 6 -21.42 12.52 24.90
C THR A 6 -19.93 12.31 25.02
N ALA A 7 -19.50 11.08 25.32
CA ALA A 7 -18.10 10.69 25.22
C ALA A 7 -17.61 11.12 23.83
N ALA A 8 -16.58 11.96 23.78
CA ALA A 8 -16.15 12.55 22.53
C ALA A 8 -15.69 11.42 21.58
N GLN A 9 -16.27 11.35 20.39
CA GLN A 9 -15.83 10.41 19.37
C GLN A 9 -14.41 10.79 18.94
N GLY A 10 -13.49 9.83 18.97
CA GLY A 10 -12.12 10.05 18.54
C GLY A 10 -12.04 10.38 17.05
N THR A 11 -10.99 11.12 16.66
CA THR A 11 -10.82 11.51 15.26
C THR A 11 -10.44 10.32 14.40
N GLY A 12 -11.41 9.71 13.71
CA GLY A 12 -11.17 8.74 12.63
C GLY A 12 -10.23 9.23 11.54
N ILE A 13 -9.10 8.54 11.37
CA ILE A 13 -8.09 8.68 10.33
C ILE A 13 -8.15 7.45 9.42
N LEU A 14 -8.00 7.67 8.11
CA LEU A 14 -7.99 6.63 7.11
C LEU A 14 -6.71 6.68 6.27
N LEU A 15 -5.94 5.59 6.28
CA LEU A 15 -4.73 5.45 5.46
C LEU A 15 -4.96 4.41 4.36
N VAL A 16 -4.69 4.82 3.12
CA VAL A 16 -4.92 4.03 1.91
C VAL A 16 -3.67 4.09 1.04
N THR A 17 -3.19 2.95 0.54
CA THR A 17 -2.20 2.90 -0.54
C THR A 17 -2.72 2.09 -1.71
N ALA A 18 -2.37 2.48 -2.94
CA ALA A 18 -2.71 1.77 -4.17
C ALA A 18 -1.70 2.06 -5.30
N ASN A 19 -1.11 1.02 -5.90
CA ASN A 19 -0.47 1.13 -7.21
C ASN A 19 -1.56 1.25 -8.30
N VAL A 20 -1.76 2.46 -8.81
CA VAL A 20 -2.88 2.85 -9.70
C VAL A 20 -2.53 2.80 -11.18
N GLY A 21 -1.36 2.25 -11.56
CA GLY A 21 -0.86 2.32 -12.94
C GLY A 21 -1.84 1.79 -13.99
N SER A 22 -2.55 0.70 -13.70
CA SER A 22 -3.53 0.10 -14.62
C SER A 22 -4.82 0.91 -14.76
N LEU A 23 -5.16 1.81 -13.83
CA LEU A 23 -6.40 2.60 -13.91
C LEU A 23 -6.36 3.58 -15.09
N PHE A 24 -5.19 4.12 -15.41
CA PHE A 24 -4.98 5.03 -16.54
C PHE A 24 -4.81 4.30 -17.89
N GLU A 25 -4.81 2.96 -17.86
CA GLU A 25 -4.78 2.08 -19.04
C GLU A 25 -6.20 1.57 -19.37
N ASP A 26 -7.11 1.49 -18.39
CA ASP A 26 -8.54 1.23 -18.57
C ASP A 26 -9.42 2.15 -17.68
N PRO A 27 -9.63 3.42 -18.11
CA PRO A 27 -10.49 4.36 -17.40
C PRO A 27 -11.98 3.95 -17.39
N GLU A 28 -12.41 3.13 -18.34
CA GLU A 28 -13.83 2.80 -18.51
C GLU A 28 -14.29 1.68 -17.56
N ASN A 29 -13.42 0.73 -17.19
CA ASN A 29 -13.79 -0.38 -16.30
C ASN A 29 -13.00 -0.40 -14.99
N LEU A 30 -11.65 -0.35 -15.05
CA LEU A 30 -10.81 -0.44 -13.85
C LEU A 30 -10.94 0.82 -12.99
N GLN A 31 -10.82 2.02 -13.56
CA GLN A 31 -10.97 3.27 -12.81
C GLN A 31 -12.37 3.41 -12.19
N LYS A 32 -13.45 3.18 -12.95
CA LYS A 32 -14.83 3.26 -12.44
C LYS A 32 -15.08 2.23 -11.32
N THR A 33 -14.52 1.03 -11.44
CA THR A 33 -14.57 0.03 -10.37
C THR A 33 -13.80 0.51 -9.15
N TRP A 34 -12.57 1.01 -9.30
CA TRP A 34 -11.74 1.55 -8.21
C TRP A 34 -12.47 2.65 -7.44
N LEU A 35 -12.99 3.66 -8.15
CA LEU A 35 -13.71 4.78 -7.56
C LEU A 35 -14.95 4.32 -6.80
N ARG A 36 -15.74 3.38 -7.34
CA ARG A 36 -16.91 2.81 -6.65
C ARG A 36 -16.54 2.14 -5.34
N GLU A 37 -15.56 1.23 -5.33
CA GLU A 37 -15.15 0.52 -4.11
C GLU A 37 -14.55 1.51 -3.08
N PHE A 38 -13.77 2.48 -3.54
CA PHE A 38 -13.19 3.54 -2.70
C PHE A 38 -14.28 4.39 -2.02
N TYR A 39 -15.32 4.81 -2.75
CA TYR A 39 -16.45 5.55 -2.17
C TYR A 39 -17.26 4.72 -1.18
N GLN A 40 -17.46 3.41 -1.43
CA GLN A 40 -18.13 2.52 -0.48
C GLN A 40 -17.35 2.43 0.85
N VAL A 41 -16.03 2.34 0.79
CA VAL A 41 -15.17 2.38 1.98
C VAL A 41 -15.34 3.70 2.74
N ILE A 42 -15.31 4.84 2.04
CA ILE A 42 -15.50 6.17 2.65
C ILE A 42 -16.87 6.30 3.33
N GLN A 43 -17.95 5.88 2.66
CA GLN A 43 -19.30 5.93 3.21
C GLN A 43 -19.48 5.03 4.44
N SER A 44 -18.78 3.89 4.46
CA SER A 44 -18.83 2.92 5.58
C SER A 44 -18.06 3.41 6.80
N HIS A 45 -16.86 3.98 6.60
CA HIS A 45 -15.96 4.35 7.70
C HIS A 45 -16.06 5.81 8.15
N LYS A 46 -16.53 6.71 7.27
CA LYS A 46 -16.73 8.15 7.50
C LYS A 46 -15.54 8.83 8.23
N PRO A 47 -14.31 8.74 7.68
CA PRO A 47 -13.15 9.31 8.35
C PRO A 47 -13.18 10.84 8.35
N HIS A 48 -12.58 11.43 9.37
CA HIS A 48 -12.41 12.87 9.45
C HIS A 48 -11.20 13.37 8.65
N PHE A 49 -10.18 12.52 8.53
CA PHE A 49 -8.98 12.76 7.75
C PHE A 49 -8.66 11.50 6.94
N LEU A 50 -8.49 11.65 5.64
CA LEU A 50 -8.23 10.55 4.70
C LEU A 50 -6.97 10.87 3.92
N ALA A 51 -5.99 9.94 3.97
CA ALA A 51 -4.78 9.98 3.16
C ALA A 51 -4.76 8.81 2.19
N VAL A 52 -4.63 9.12 0.89
CA VAL A 52 -4.48 8.15 -0.20
C VAL A 52 -3.12 8.35 -0.85
N HIS A 53 -2.29 7.32 -0.79
CA HIS A 53 -0.98 7.27 -1.40
C HIS A 53 -1.03 6.40 -2.65
N CYS A 54 -0.87 7.04 -3.81
CA CYS A 54 -0.90 6.41 -5.11
C CYS A 54 0.52 6.24 -5.65
N GLN A 55 0.78 5.12 -6.32
CA GLN A 55 2.00 4.86 -7.07
C GLN A 55 1.65 4.60 -8.54
N GLU A 56 2.56 4.93 -9.46
CA GLU A 56 2.32 4.85 -10.92
C GLU A 56 1.18 5.76 -11.42
N VAL A 57 1.09 6.97 -10.86
CA VAL A 57 0.24 8.04 -11.41
C VAL A 57 0.61 8.31 -12.86
N GLY A 58 -0.40 8.39 -13.73
CA GLY A 58 -0.22 8.49 -15.18
C GLY A 58 0.04 7.14 -15.88
N GLY A 59 0.07 6.02 -15.17
CA GLY A 59 0.14 4.68 -15.77
C GLY A 59 1.55 4.17 -16.06
N LYS A 60 1.67 3.00 -16.70
CA LYS A 60 2.98 2.47 -17.13
C LYS A 60 3.46 3.21 -18.39
N ASN A 61 2.53 3.53 -19.30
CA ASN A 61 2.77 4.36 -20.47
C ASN A 61 2.34 5.82 -20.23
N TYR A 62 3.14 6.54 -19.43
CA TYR A 62 2.81 7.89 -18.97
C TYR A 62 2.67 8.92 -20.10
N GLU A 63 3.36 8.76 -21.23
CA GLU A 63 3.27 9.71 -22.35
C GLU A 63 1.88 9.70 -23.02
N ALA A 64 1.21 8.54 -23.05
CA ALA A 64 -0.16 8.41 -23.52
C ALA A 64 -1.19 8.74 -22.42
N SER A 65 -0.96 8.22 -21.22
CA SER A 65 -1.97 8.11 -20.17
C SER A 65 -1.99 9.24 -19.14
N MET A 66 -1.00 10.15 -19.10
CA MET A 66 -1.01 11.29 -18.15
C MET A 66 -2.22 12.21 -18.37
N SER A 67 -2.72 12.31 -19.60
CA SER A 67 -3.94 13.06 -19.95
C SER A 67 -5.19 12.64 -19.16
N HIS A 68 -5.22 11.42 -18.62
CA HIS A 68 -6.32 10.89 -17.81
C HIS A 68 -6.22 11.25 -16.32
N VAL A 69 -5.05 11.68 -15.81
CA VAL A 69 -4.85 12.01 -14.38
C VAL A 69 -5.77 13.13 -13.95
N ASP A 70 -5.86 14.16 -14.78
CA ASP A 70 -6.67 15.35 -14.56
C ASP A 70 -8.18 15.00 -14.50
N THR A 71 -8.64 14.01 -15.29
CA THR A 71 -10.00 13.47 -15.25
C THR A 71 -10.23 12.62 -14.01
N PHE A 72 -9.30 11.72 -13.66
CA PHE A 72 -9.35 10.93 -12.43
C PHE A 72 -9.47 11.82 -11.18
N VAL A 73 -8.69 12.90 -11.09
CA VAL A 73 -8.74 13.86 -9.97
C VAL A 73 -10.10 14.57 -9.91
N LYS A 74 -10.68 14.94 -11.07
CA LYS A 74 -12.01 15.57 -11.14
C LYS A 74 -13.12 14.61 -10.70
N GLU A 75 -13.09 13.36 -11.16
CA GLU A 75 -14.04 12.31 -10.75
C GLU A 75 -13.92 12.00 -9.25
N LEU A 76 -12.69 11.81 -8.76
CA LEU A 76 -12.38 11.57 -7.35
C LEU A 76 -12.95 12.66 -6.42
N LEU A 77 -12.94 13.92 -6.88
CA LEU A 77 -13.40 15.08 -6.13
C LEU A 77 -14.90 15.38 -6.26
N SER A 78 -15.58 14.91 -7.31
CA SER A 78 -16.95 15.29 -7.66
C SER A 78 -18.03 14.38 -7.08
N SER A 79 -17.67 13.19 -6.60
CA SER A 79 -18.60 12.23 -5.99
C SER A 79 -19.30 12.77 -4.75
N ASP A 80 -20.59 12.46 -4.60
CA ASP A 80 -21.39 12.75 -3.40
C ASP A 80 -20.78 12.18 -2.12
N ALA A 81 -20.02 11.08 -2.21
CA ALA A 81 -19.29 10.50 -1.07
C ALA A 81 -18.19 11.44 -0.53
N MET A 82 -17.75 12.41 -1.35
CA MET A 82 -16.66 13.34 -1.05
C MET A 82 -17.14 14.77 -0.72
N LYS A 83 -18.45 15.04 -0.75
CA LYS A 83 -19.01 16.39 -0.59
C LYS A 83 -18.66 17.06 0.75
N GLU A 84 -18.62 16.28 1.83
CA GLU A 84 -18.34 16.77 3.19
C GLU A 84 -16.82 17.03 3.42
N TYR A 85 -15.95 16.61 2.49
CA TYR A 85 -14.52 16.89 2.51
C TYR A 85 -14.26 18.26 1.85
N SER A 86 -14.61 19.31 2.60
CA SER A 86 -14.51 20.71 2.18
C SER A 86 -13.08 21.21 1.92
N ARG A 87 -12.05 20.48 2.39
CA ARG A 87 -10.64 20.80 2.15
C ARG A 87 -9.88 19.60 1.61
N ALA A 88 -8.88 19.88 0.77
CA ALA A 88 -8.01 18.87 0.19
C ALA A 88 -6.59 19.39 -0.05
N ARG A 89 -5.60 18.51 0.00
CA ARG A 89 -4.24 18.74 -0.52
C ARG A 89 -3.89 17.57 -1.41
N ILE A 90 -3.62 17.84 -2.68
CA ILE A 90 -3.34 16.84 -3.70
C ILE A 90 -1.99 17.16 -4.33
N TYR A 91 -1.08 16.18 -4.30
CA TYR A 91 0.26 16.28 -4.86
C TYR A 91 0.43 15.19 -5.90
N LEU A 92 0.74 15.55 -7.14
CA LEU A 92 0.78 14.62 -8.26
C LEU A 92 2.10 14.79 -9.00
N ASP A 93 2.96 13.78 -8.96
CA ASP A 93 4.23 13.88 -9.67
C ASP A 93 4.04 13.54 -11.13
N GLU A 94 3.73 14.56 -11.94
CA GLU A 94 3.42 14.44 -13.37
C GLU A 94 4.58 14.88 -14.28
N ASN A 95 5.69 15.37 -13.72
CA ASN A 95 6.81 15.94 -14.47
C ASN A 95 7.73 14.87 -15.10
N TYR A 96 7.17 14.06 -16.01
CA TYR A 96 7.90 12.98 -16.71
C TYR A 96 9.07 13.48 -17.57
N LYS A 97 9.10 14.79 -17.89
CA LYS A 97 10.21 15.43 -18.59
C LYS A 97 11.46 15.55 -17.71
N SER A 98 11.30 15.64 -16.38
CA SER A 98 12.42 15.64 -15.43
C SER A 98 12.77 14.22 -15.00
N GLN A 99 13.47 13.48 -15.88
CA GLN A 99 13.85 12.09 -15.62
C GLN A 99 14.70 11.91 -14.34
N GLU A 100 15.40 12.93 -13.88
CA GLU A 100 16.20 12.92 -12.64
C GLU A 100 15.35 13.04 -11.36
N HIS A 101 14.11 13.54 -11.43
CA HIS A 101 13.26 13.80 -10.27
C HIS A 101 11.89 13.12 -10.32
N PHE A 102 11.48 12.56 -11.46
CA PHE A 102 10.19 11.92 -11.65
C PHE A 102 10.04 10.57 -10.93
N THR A 103 8.96 10.44 -10.16
CA THR A 103 8.61 9.29 -9.31
C THR A 103 7.20 8.74 -9.58
N ALA A 104 6.34 9.45 -10.33
CA ALA A 104 4.95 9.07 -10.58
C ALA A 104 4.16 8.74 -9.28
N LEU A 105 4.47 9.45 -8.19
CA LEU A 105 3.78 9.35 -6.91
C LEU A 105 2.61 10.36 -6.82
N GLY A 106 1.49 9.92 -6.27
CA GLY A 106 0.35 10.77 -5.95
C GLY A 106 0.05 10.74 -4.45
N SER A 107 -0.18 11.88 -3.82
CA SER A 107 -0.56 11.94 -2.40
C SER A 107 -1.79 12.83 -2.24
N PHE A 108 -2.92 12.24 -1.89
CA PHE A 108 -4.22 12.90 -1.75
C PHE A 108 -4.63 12.91 -0.28
N TYR A 109 -4.82 14.09 0.27
CA TYR A 109 -5.25 14.29 1.65
C TYR A 109 -6.59 15.01 1.64
N PHE A 110 -7.64 14.35 2.10
CA PHE A 110 -9.00 14.88 2.17
C PHE A 110 -9.39 15.11 3.63
N ILE A 111 -10.00 16.26 3.91
CA ILE A 111 -10.27 16.71 5.27
C ILE A 111 -11.75 17.06 5.41
N HIS A 112 -12.44 16.29 6.25
CA HIS A 112 -13.85 16.46 6.55
C HIS A 112 -14.14 17.84 7.18
N GLU A 113 -15.32 18.39 6.92
CA GLU A 113 -15.69 19.72 7.40
C GLU A 113 -15.76 19.85 8.93
N SER A 114 -16.04 18.75 9.65
CA SER A 114 -16.04 18.74 11.12
C SER A 114 -14.64 18.95 11.71
N LEU A 115 -13.56 18.68 10.96
CA LEU A 115 -12.20 18.66 11.49
C LEU A 115 -11.54 20.05 11.56
N LYS A 116 -11.96 20.88 12.51
CA LYS A 116 -11.62 22.32 12.53
C LYS A 116 -10.12 22.61 12.73
N ASN A 117 -9.43 21.82 13.55
CA ASN A 117 -8.06 22.06 14.01
C ASN A 117 -7.04 21.14 13.32
N LEU A 118 -6.77 21.41 12.04
CA LEU A 118 -5.75 20.71 11.26
C LEU A 118 -4.79 21.70 10.59
N HIS A 119 -3.50 21.41 10.72
CA HIS A 119 -2.42 22.17 10.10
C HIS A 119 -1.48 21.23 9.34
N GLN A 120 -0.84 21.75 8.30
CA GLN A 120 0.24 21.08 7.56
C GLN A 120 1.55 21.85 7.81
N PHE A 121 2.66 21.13 7.94
CA PHE A 121 3.96 21.74 8.14
C PHE A 121 4.51 22.30 6.82
N ASP A 122 5.13 23.47 6.90
CA ASP A 122 5.99 24.02 5.87
C ASP A 122 7.45 23.72 6.28
N PHE A 123 8.11 22.81 5.55
CA PHE A 123 9.48 22.36 5.83
C PHE A 123 10.51 23.47 5.58
N LYS A 124 10.23 24.41 4.68
CA LYS A 124 11.14 25.53 4.34
C LYS A 124 11.08 26.64 5.38
N ALA A 125 9.87 27.01 5.80
CA ALA A 125 9.60 28.02 6.83
C ALA A 125 9.57 27.45 8.26
N LYS A 126 9.73 26.13 8.41
CA LYS A 126 9.72 25.35 9.65
C LYS A 126 8.54 25.65 10.58
N LYS A 127 7.33 25.79 10.01
CA LYS A 127 6.13 26.17 10.78
C LYS A 127 4.87 25.52 10.24
N PHE A 128 3.90 25.31 11.12
CA PHE A 128 2.56 24.85 10.74
C PHE A 128 1.73 25.97 10.10
N LYS A 129 0.98 25.61 9.05
CA LYS A 129 0.00 26.46 8.36
C LYS A 129 -1.36 25.78 8.41
N LYS A 130 -2.42 26.57 8.66
CA LYS A 130 -3.79 26.06 8.70
C LYS A 130 -4.23 25.62 7.30
N VAL A 131 -4.80 24.44 7.19
CA VAL A 131 -5.24 23.88 5.90
C VAL A 131 -6.60 24.48 5.54
N VAL A 132 -6.66 25.16 4.39
CA VAL A 132 -7.84 25.86 3.87
C VAL A 132 -8.05 25.52 2.38
N GLY A 133 -9.32 25.49 1.96
CA GLY A 133 -9.70 25.16 0.58
C GLY A 133 -9.23 23.79 0.09
N LYS A 134 -9.44 23.55 -1.21
CA LYS A 134 -8.87 22.44 -1.97
C LYS A 134 -7.73 22.99 -2.83
N GLU A 135 -6.59 22.31 -2.84
CA GLU A 135 -5.39 22.74 -3.55
C GLU A 135 -4.72 21.49 -4.18
N THR A 136 -4.43 21.58 -5.47
CA THR A 136 -3.75 20.55 -6.26
C THR A 136 -2.44 21.13 -6.78
N CYS A 137 -1.35 20.39 -6.64
CA CYS A 137 -0.02 20.75 -7.12
C CYS A 137 0.57 19.58 -7.93
N SER A 138 0.85 19.83 -9.20
CA SER A 138 1.40 18.83 -10.13
C SER A 138 2.75 19.22 -10.74
N GLU A 139 2.93 20.48 -11.12
CA GLU A 139 4.11 20.94 -11.87
C GLU A 139 5.31 21.37 -11.02
N THR A 140 5.12 21.60 -9.72
CA THR A 140 6.08 22.35 -8.87
C THR A 140 6.48 21.64 -7.57
N LEU A 141 6.33 20.32 -7.50
CA LEU A 141 6.56 19.52 -6.28
C LEU A 141 7.95 19.71 -5.68
N GLU A 142 9.02 19.80 -6.48
CA GLU A 142 10.40 20.01 -6.03
C GLU A 142 10.58 21.33 -5.26
N SER A 143 9.75 22.33 -5.58
CA SER A 143 9.75 23.66 -4.95
C SER A 143 8.68 23.81 -3.86
N THR A 144 7.79 22.83 -3.72
CA THR A 144 6.61 22.89 -2.86
C THR A 144 7.01 22.73 -1.39
N PRO A 145 6.85 23.76 -0.55
CA PRO A 145 7.45 23.78 0.77
C PRO A 145 6.69 22.93 1.81
N THR A 146 5.53 22.38 1.47
CA THR A 146 4.67 21.59 2.36
C THR A 146 4.90 20.07 2.29
N LEU A 147 5.94 19.65 1.56
CA LEU A 147 6.38 18.27 1.42
C LEU A 147 7.91 18.18 1.30
N GLU A 148 8.46 16.97 1.49
CA GLU A 148 9.78 16.59 0.99
C GLU A 148 9.59 15.45 -0.04
N LYS A 149 10.08 15.61 -1.27
CA LYS A 149 10.02 14.60 -2.34
C LYS A 149 11.45 14.26 -2.76
N GLU A 150 11.75 12.96 -2.87
CA GLU A 150 13.02 12.50 -3.45
C GLU A 150 12.83 11.23 -4.29
N LYS A 151 13.50 11.19 -5.44
CA LYS A 151 13.73 9.97 -6.22
C LYS A 151 14.93 9.22 -5.65
N PHE A 152 14.91 7.89 -5.65
CA PHE A 152 16.06 7.11 -5.18
C PHE A 152 17.26 7.22 -6.12
N PRO A 153 18.50 7.22 -5.58
CA PRO A 153 19.71 7.27 -6.39
C PRO A 153 19.81 6.10 -7.40
N GLN A 154 20.33 6.41 -8.58
CA GLN A 154 20.38 5.47 -9.71
C GLN A 154 21.31 4.26 -9.46
N ASP A 155 22.33 4.40 -8.59
CA ASP A 155 23.23 3.31 -8.17
C ASP A 155 22.55 2.27 -7.28
N TYR A 156 21.35 2.52 -6.76
CA TYR A 156 20.63 1.56 -5.92
C TYR A 156 20.03 0.43 -6.77
N PHE A 157 19.79 0.67 -8.07
CA PHE A 157 19.23 -0.31 -8.99
C PHE A 157 19.87 -0.23 -10.39
N PRO A 158 21.17 -0.57 -10.51
CA PRO A 158 21.97 -0.33 -11.72
C PRO A 158 21.51 -1.13 -12.96
N GLU A 159 20.79 -2.24 -12.77
CA GLU A 159 20.19 -3.03 -13.86
C GLU A 159 19.10 -2.25 -14.64
N CYS A 160 18.52 -1.21 -14.04
CA CYS A 160 17.37 -0.48 -14.57
C CYS A 160 17.77 0.95 -14.95
N LYS A 161 18.04 1.18 -16.25
CA LYS A 161 18.53 2.48 -16.79
C LYS A 161 17.77 3.72 -16.30
N TRP A 162 16.47 3.60 -16.06
CA TRP A 162 15.61 4.67 -15.57
C TRP A 162 14.56 4.11 -14.61
N SER A 163 14.50 4.62 -13.38
CA SER A 163 13.46 4.26 -12.41
C SER A 163 12.52 5.44 -12.12
N ARG A 164 11.30 5.11 -11.63
CA ARG A 164 10.32 6.05 -11.07
C ARG A 164 10.10 5.75 -9.57
N LYS A 165 11.17 5.39 -8.87
CA LYS A 165 11.10 4.89 -7.49
C LYS A 165 11.60 5.98 -6.53
N GLY A 166 10.90 6.21 -5.43
CA GLY A 166 11.16 7.33 -4.53
C GLY A 166 10.17 7.41 -3.37
N PHE A 167 10.10 8.58 -2.73
CA PHE A 167 9.11 8.87 -1.69
C PHE A 167 8.63 10.33 -1.71
N ILE A 168 7.46 10.56 -1.12
CA ILE A 168 6.93 11.89 -0.74
C ILE A 168 6.58 11.84 0.75
N ARG A 169 7.16 12.74 1.56
CA ARG A 169 6.83 12.97 2.96
C ARG A 169 5.98 14.23 3.10
N THR A 170 4.91 14.15 3.89
CA THR A 170 4.20 15.32 4.42
C THR A 170 4.12 15.24 5.95
N ARG A 171 3.98 16.38 6.62
CA ARG A 171 3.82 16.45 8.09
C ARG A 171 2.54 17.19 8.44
N TRP A 172 1.77 16.60 9.35
CA TRP A 172 0.45 17.07 9.77
C TRP A 172 0.43 17.27 11.29
N ALA A 173 -0.29 18.30 11.74
CA ALA A 173 -0.66 18.49 13.14
C ALA A 173 -2.19 18.48 13.24
N LEU A 174 -2.70 17.52 14.00
CA LEU A 174 -4.11 17.24 14.20
C LEU A 174 -4.41 17.27 15.71
N ALA A 175 -5.08 18.33 16.16
CA ALA A 175 -5.10 18.71 17.57
C ALA A 175 -3.65 18.71 18.14
N ASP A 176 -3.40 17.99 19.24
CA ASP A 176 -2.09 17.92 19.90
C ASP A 176 -1.17 16.83 19.32
N CYS A 177 -1.59 16.14 18.26
CA CYS A 177 -0.83 15.07 17.63
C CYS A 177 -0.18 15.53 16.32
N THR A 178 1.15 15.61 16.31
CA THR A 178 1.95 15.78 15.09
C THR A 178 2.41 14.44 14.56
N PHE A 179 2.30 14.21 13.25
CA PHE A 179 2.80 12.99 12.60
C PHE A 179 3.24 13.23 11.15
N ASP A 180 4.12 12.36 10.66
CA ASP A 180 4.51 12.30 9.24
C ASP A 180 3.74 11.21 8.50
N LEU A 181 3.33 11.50 7.27
CA LEU A 181 2.81 10.52 6.31
C LEU A 181 3.77 10.44 5.12
N VAL A 182 4.20 9.23 4.78
CA VAL A 182 5.21 9.00 3.73
C VAL A 182 4.68 8.03 2.69
N ASN A 183 4.46 8.53 1.47
CA ASN A 183 4.21 7.72 0.29
C ASN A 183 5.55 7.18 -0.21
N ILE A 184 5.63 5.87 -0.44
CA ILE A 184 6.86 5.21 -0.89
C ILE A 184 6.58 4.30 -2.09
N HIS A 185 7.54 4.21 -3.00
CA HIS A 185 7.50 3.28 -4.12
C HIS A 185 8.89 2.68 -4.33
N LEU A 186 9.08 1.44 -3.85
CA LEU A 186 10.37 0.75 -3.85
C LEU A 186 10.61 -0.06 -5.15
N PHE A 187 11.84 -0.54 -5.30
CA PHE A 187 12.29 -1.27 -6.49
C PHE A 187 11.65 -2.67 -6.62
N HIS A 188 11.31 -3.04 -7.85
CA HIS A 188 10.68 -4.30 -8.21
C HIS A 188 11.73 -5.32 -8.69
N ASP A 189 11.43 -6.61 -8.59
CA ASP A 189 12.34 -7.65 -9.11
C ASP A 189 12.33 -7.67 -10.65
N ALA A 190 13.51 -7.52 -11.27
CA ALA A 190 13.65 -7.61 -12.72
C ALA A 190 13.57 -9.05 -13.26
N SER A 191 13.89 -10.06 -12.43
CA SER A 191 13.90 -11.48 -12.80
C SER A 191 13.46 -12.40 -11.66
N ASN A 192 12.44 -13.25 -11.88
CA ASN A 192 12.07 -14.30 -10.92
C ASN A 192 13.21 -15.32 -10.70
N LEU A 193 13.95 -15.64 -11.77
CA LEU A 193 15.05 -16.60 -11.73
C LEU A 193 16.18 -16.12 -10.82
N VAL A 194 16.53 -14.83 -10.91
CA VAL A 194 17.57 -14.22 -10.05
C VAL A 194 17.10 -14.14 -8.59
N ALA A 195 15.82 -13.84 -8.36
CA ALA A 195 15.24 -13.81 -7.01
C ALA A 195 15.21 -15.20 -6.34
N TRP A 196 15.02 -16.26 -7.11
CA TRP A 196 15.10 -17.66 -6.65
C TRP A 196 16.55 -18.15 -6.47
N GLU A 197 17.42 -17.93 -7.46
CA GLU A 197 18.80 -18.41 -7.47
C GLU A 197 19.63 -17.77 -6.34
N LYS A 198 19.49 -16.45 -6.18
CA LYS A 198 20.23 -15.66 -5.19
C LYS A 198 19.36 -15.35 -3.98
N SER A 199 18.84 -16.38 -3.30
CA SER A 199 18.09 -16.19 -2.04
C SER A 199 19.04 -16.01 -0.83
N PRO A 200 18.82 -15.00 0.06
CA PRO A 200 17.79 -13.96 -0.02
C PRO A 200 18.01 -12.99 -1.19
N SER A 201 16.93 -12.71 -1.93
CA SER A 201 16.96 -11.99 -3.23
C SER A 201 17.81 -10.72 -3.20
N VAL A 202 18.69 -10.55 -4.18
CA VAL A 202 19.46 -9.30 -4.37
C VAL A 202 18.55 -8.07 -4.47
N TYR A 203 17.34 -8.23 -5.01
CA TYR A 203 16.34 -7.17 -5.10
C TYR A 203 15.79 -6.77 -3.74
N SER A 204 15.73 -7.70 -2.78
CA SER A 204 15.42 -7.38 -1.37
C SER A 204 16.51 -6.53 -0.74
N GLY A 205 17.79 -6.84 -0.99
CA GLY A 205 18.91 -5.98 -0.57
C GLY A 205 18.82 -4.55 -1.12
N THR A 206 18.42 -4.39 -2.38
CA THR A 206 18.12 -3.07 -2.97
C THR A 206 16.95 -2.37 -2.27
N ARG A 207 15.84 -3.07 -1.98
CA ARG A 207 14.69 -2.52 -1.24
C ARG A 207 15.05 -2.11 0.17
N GLN A 208 15.84 -2.93 0.87
CA GLN A 208 16.41 -2.62 2.18
C GLN A 208 17.23 -1.33 2.12
N LYS A 209 18.21 -1.21 1.21
CA LYS A 209 19.02 0.03 1.04
C LYS A 209 18.13 1.26 0.84
N ALA A 210 17.11 1.15 -0.01
CA ALA A 210 16.16 2.24 -0.31
C ALA A 210 15.25 2.60 0.90
N LEU A 211 14.71 1.62 1.62
CA LEU A 211 13.91 1.88 2.82
C LEU A 211 14.76 2.49 3.96
N GLY A 212 15.99 2.01 4.13
CA GLY A 212 16.97 2.61 5.05
C GLY A 212 17.17 4.10 4.79
N TYR A 213 17.39 4.47 3.53
CA TYR A 213 17.50 5.87 3.07
C TYR A 213 16.26 6.70 3.43
N VAL A 214 15.04 6.21 3.20
CA VAL A 214 13.81 6.93 3.60
C VAL A 214 13.75 7.13 5.12
N LEU A 215 14.07 6.11 5.92
CA LEU A 215 14.05 6.23 7.38
C LEU A 215 15.12 7.18 7.93
N GLU A 216 16.24 7.36 7.23
CA GLU A 216 17.24 8.39 7.52
C GLU A 216 16.70 9.80 7.25
N ARG A 217 16.06 10.02 6.09
CA ARG A 217 15.43 11.31 5.72
C ARG A 217 14.29 11.70 6.68
N ILE A 218 13.48 10.73 7.12
CA ILE A 218 12.46 10.96 8.16
C ILE A 218 13.12 11.35 9.50
N SER A 219 14.28 10.77 9.82
CA SER A 219 15.00 10.99 11.08
C SER A 219 15.94 12.20 11.07
N ASP A 220 15.92 13.03 10.02
CA ASP A 220 16.80 14.17 9.81
C ASP A 220 16.75 15.18 10.97
N GLN A 221 17.93 15.53 11.50
CA GLN A 221 18.09 16.41 12.66
C GLN A 221 17.67 17.87 12.40
N ARG A 222 17.45 18.28 11.14
CA ARG A 222 16.91 19.59 10.78
C ARG A 222 15.47 19.79 11.26
N PHE A 223 14.76 18.72 11.63
CA PHE A 223 13.36 18.72 12.05
C PHE A 223 13.15 17.91 13.34
N GLU A 224 12.08 18.23 14.07
CA GLU A 224 11.64 17.44 15.22
C GLU A 224 11.27 16.00 14.79
N LYS A 225 11.64 15.00 15.61
CA LYS A 225 11.22 13.62 15.40
C LYS A 225 9.79 13.42 15.91
N VAL A 226 8.90 13.02 15.03
CA VAL A 226 7.47 12.82 15.32
C VAL A 226 7.07 11.38 14.95
N PRO A 227 5.95 10.85 15.47
CA PRO A 227 5.31 9.64 14.97
C PRO A 227 5.19 9.64 13.43
N TYR A 228 5.47 8.52 12.77
CA TYR A 228 5.40 8.46 11.31
C TYR A 228 4.78 7.16 10.79
N PHE A 229 4.05 7.29 9.68
CA PHE A 229 3.48 6.18 8.92
C PHE A 229 4.10 6.19 7.51
N VAL A 230 4.67 5.06 7.10
CA VAL A 230 5.23 4.83 5.75
C VAL A 230 4.34 3.81 5.07
N PHE A 231 3.63 4.24 4.02
CA PHE A 231 2.69 3.41 3.30
C PHE A 231 2.72 3.66 1.81
N GLY A 232 2.70 2.57 1.05
CA GLY A 232 3.06 2.60 -0.35
C GLY A 232 3.19 1.21 -0.97
N ASP A 233 3.68 1.16 -2.20
CA ASP A 233 4.14 -0.05 -2.86
C ASP A 233 5.61 -0.30 -2.47
N PHE A 234 5.80 -1.11 -1.43
CA PHE A 234 7.12 -1.56 -0.97
C PHE A 234 7.73 -2.61 -1.90
N ASN A 235 6.96 -3.17 -2.83
CA ASN A 235 7.38 -4.27 -3.70
C ASN A 235 7.99 -5.47 -2.93
N PHE A 236 7.73 -5.60 -1.61
CA PHE A 236 8.20 -6.70 -0.78
C PHE A 236 7.70 -8.03 -1.31
N ARG A 237 8.57 -9.02 -1.31
CA ARG A 237 8.34 -10.36 -1.85
C ARG A 237 8.60 -11.40 -0.80
N LEU A 238 7.89 -12.51 -0.93
CA LEU A 238 8.24 -13.73 -0.23
C LEU A 238 9.63 -14.21 -0.69
N ASP A 239 10.35 -14.90 0.20
CA ASP A 239 11.55 -15.64 -0.16
C ASP A 239 11.21 -16.70 -1.21
N SER A 240 11.42 -16.34 -2.47
CA SER A 240 10.95 -17.11 -3.63
C SER A 240 11.57 -18.50 -3.68
N LYS A 241 12.75 -18.70 -3.08
CA LYS A 241 13.36 -20.02 -2.97
C LYS A 241 12.61 -20.89 -1.98
N GLN A 242 12.40 -20.40 -0.75
CA GLN A 242 11.72 -21.17 0.30
C GLN A 242 10.25 -21.43 -0.03
N VAL A 243 9.55 -20.47 -0.66
CA VAL A 243 8.19 -20.69 -1.19
C VAL A 243 8.16 -21.81 -2.22
N ILE A 244 9.08 -21.79 -3.20
CA ILE A 244 9.12 -22.82 -4.24
C ILE A 244 9.51 -24.19 -3.66
N GLU A 245 10.47 -24.25 -2.74
CA GLU A 245 10.87 -25.48 -2.04
C GLU A 245 9.71 -26.07 -1.23
N SER A 246 8.88 -25.24 -0.59
CA SER A 246 7.66 -25.67 0.11
C SER A 246 6.59 -26.17 -0.87
N LEU A 247 6.19 -25.33 -1.84
CA LEU A 247 5.11 -25.60 -2.81
C LEU A 247 5.41 -26.74 -3.79
N CYS A 248 6.70 -27.05 -4.02
CA CYS A 248 7.19 -28.06 -4.96
C CYS A 248 8.02 -29.15 -4.26
N SER A 249 7.83 -29.35 -2.96
CA SER A 249 8.62 -30.28 -2.11
C SER A 249 8.67 -31.73 -2.61
N THR A 250 7.66 -32.21 -3.33
CA THR A 250 7.59 -33.56 -3.94
C THR A 250 7.91 -33.57 -5.45
N ALA A 251 8.30 -32.44 -6.02
CA ALA A 251 8.50 -32.28 -7.46
C ALA A 251 9.98 -32.31 -7.86
N THR A 252 10.28 -32.95 -8.98
CA THR A 252 11.62 -32.95 -9.57
C THR A 252 11.82 -31.67 -10.40
N MET A 253 12.89 -30.91 -10.11
CA MET A 253 13.27 -29.73 -10.89
C MET A 253 14.06 -30.11 -12.15
N GLN A 254 13.71 -29.49 -13.29
CA GLN A 254 14.49 -29.46 -14.51
C GLN A 254 14.92 -28.03 -14.84
N THR A 255 16.21 -27.81 -15.09
CA THR A 255 16.76 -26.55 -15.59
C THR A 255 16.84 -26.58 -17.11
N VAL A 256 16.30 -25.56 -17.77
CA VAL A 256 16.49 -25.28 -19.19
C VAL A 256 17.46 -24.11 -19.32
N ARG A 257 18.49 -24.27 -20.15
CA ARG A 257 19.52 -23.25 -20.39
C ARG A 257 19.46 -22.74 -21.82
N ALA A 258 19.80 -21.48 -22.01
CA ALA A 258 19.95 -20.88 -23.33
C ALA A 258 21.13 -21.53 -24.07
N ALA A 259 20.96 -21.84 -25.35
CA ALA A 259 21.93 -22.64 -26.13
C ALA A 259 23.22 -21.88 -26.47
N ASP A 260 23.18 -20.55 -26.43
CA ASP A 260 24.23 -19.60 -26.80
C ASP A 260 24.99 -19.06 -25.57
N THR A 261 24.30 -18.73 -24.48
CA THR A 261 24.92 -18.17 -23.27
C THR A 261 25.12 -19.17 -22.13
N ASN A 262 24.48 -20.35 -22.19
CA ASN A 262 24.39 -21.33 -21.09
C ASN A 262 23.76 -20.77 -19.79
N GLU A 263 23.17 -19.57 -19.83
CA GLU A 263 22.39 -19.00 -18.72
C GLU A 263 21.09 -19.79 -18.50
N VAL A 264 20.53 -19.73 -17.29
CA VAL A 264 19.24 -20.35 -17.00
C VAL A 264 18.12 -19.52 -17.64
N ASP A 265 17.44 -20.10 -18.62
CA ASP A 265 16.25 -19.51 -19.27
C ASP A 265 14.98 -19.80 -18.45
N LYS A 266 14.89 -21.01 -17.91
CA LYS A 266 13.66 -21.54 -17.32
C LYS A 266 13.92 -22.68 -16.33
N LEU A 267 13.12 -22.73 -15.27
CA LEU A 267 13.00 -23.88 -14.38
C LEU A 267 11.61 -24.48 -14.52
N ILE A 268 11.52 -25.81 -14.54
CA ILE A 268 10.26 -26.56 -14.62
C ILE A 268 10.25 -27.62 -13.51
N PHE A 269 9.29 -27.55 -12.61
CA PHE A 269 9.08 -28.54 -11.57
C PHE A 269 7.96 -29.48 -12.01
N ARG A 270 8.19 -30.79 -11.90
CA ARG A 270 7.20 -31.83 -12.26
C ARG A 270 6.95 -32.79 -11.12
N GLU A 271 5.72 -33.26 -11.01
CA GLU A 271 5.35 -34.35 -10.09
C GLU A 271 6.33 -35.54 -10.27
N SER A 272 6.86 -36.06 -9.15
CA SER A 272 7.80 -37.19 -9.20
C SER A 272 7.09 -38.52 -9.49
N ASP A 273 5.88 -38.68 -8.93
CA ASP A 273 4.95 -39.78 -9.17
C ASP A 273 3.70 -39.22 -9.86
N ASN A 274 3.06 -39.97 -10.79
CA ASN A 274 2.00 -39.55 -11.77
C ASN A 274 2.56 -39.24 -13.19
N ASP A 275 1.73 -38.71 -14.10
CA ASP A 275 2.04 -38.34 -15.51
C ASP A 275 3.18 -37.30 -15.70
N ARG A 276 3.97 -37.01 -14.66
CA ARG A 276 5.02 -35.97 -14.62
C ARG A 276 4.49 -34.58 -15.03
N LYS A 277 3.29 -34.24 -14.55
CA LYS A 277 2.64 -32.95 -14.83
C LYS A 277 3.49 -31.79 -14.31
N VAL A 278 3.46 -30.67 -15.03
CA VAL A 278 4.17 -29.45 -14.62
C VAL A 278 3.40 -28.79 -13.47
N VAL A 279 4.07 -28.68 -12.32
CA VAL A 279 3.53 -28.08 -11.09
C VAL A 279 3.87 -26.58 -11.04
N LEU A 280 5.10 -26.24 -11.43
CA LEU A 280 5.60 -24.86 -11.51
C LEU A 280 6.45 -24.67 -12.76
N GLN A 281 6.22 -23.57 -13.48
CA GLN A 281 7.15 -23.03 -14.47
C GLN A 281 7.63 -21.64 -14.01
N LEU A 282 8.95 -21.47 -13.94
CA LEU A 282 9.61 -20.22 -13.56
C LEU A 282 10.48 -19.72 -14.71
N GLU A 283 10.28 -18.47 -15.10
CA GLU A 283 11.11 -17.76 -16.09
C GLU A 283 11.29 -16.30 -15.65
N LYS A 284 12.17 -15.55 -16.33
CA LYS A 284 12.51 -14.15 -15.98
C LYS A 284 11.30 -13.27 -15.62
N LYS A 285 10.20 -13.35 -16.37
CA LYS A 285 8.95 -12.64 -16.07
C LYS A 285 7.72 -13.54 -15.97
N PHE A 286 7.91 -14.84 -15.75
CA PHE A 286 6.83 -15.82 -15.65
C PHE A 286 6.94 -16.61 -14.33
N PHE A 287 5.82 -16.75 -13.64
CA PHE A 287 5.64 -17.59 -12.47
C PHE A 287 4.26 -18.24 -12.62
N ASN A 288 4.22 -19.51 -13.00
CA ASN A 288 2.97 -20.23 -13.22
C ASN A 288 2.94 -21.47 -12.33
N TYR A 289 2.33 -21.33 -11.16
CA TYR A 289 2.07 -22.42 -10.23
C TYR A 289 0.65 -22.95 -10.44
N VAL A 290 0.50 -24.27 -10.59
CA VAL A 290 -0.77 -24.91 -10.98
C VAL A 290 -1.91 -24.68 -9.99
N ASN A 291 -1.62 -24.63 -8.68
CA ASN A 291 -2.62 -24.37 -7.65
C ASN A 291 -2.51 -22.94 -7.11
N GLN A 292 -3.05 -21.96 -7.83
CA GLN A 292 -3.05 -20.57 -7.35
C GLN A 292 -3.88 -20.31 -6.08
N ASP A 293 -4.78 -21.22 -5.69
CA ASP A 293 -5.65 -20.99 -4.52
C ASP A 293 -4.87 -20.99 -3.20
N VAL A 294 -3.74 -21.70 -3.11
CA VAL A 294 -2.85 -21.72 -1.93
C VAL A 294 -2.43 -20.32 -1.46
N PHE A 295 -2.34 -19.35 -2.37
CA PHE A 295 -1.98 -17.97 -2.05
C PHE A 295 -3.14 -17.19 -1.41
N ARG A 296 -4.39 -17.62 -1.61
CA ARG A 296 -5.61 -16.99 -1.08
C ARG A 296 -6.21 -17.75 0.11
N GLU A 297 -5.96 -19.06 0.19
CA GLU A 297 -6.39 -19.92 1.30
C GLU A 297 -5.93 -19.37 2.65
N ASN A 298 -6.87 -19.19 3.58
CA ASN A 298 -6.63 -18.54 4.87
C ASN A 298 -5.83 -17.21 4.76
N ASN A 299 -6.14 -16.38 3.75
CA ASN A 299 -5.41 -15.15 3.44
C ASN A 299 -3.90 -15.35 3.18
N GLY A 300 -3.47 -16.53 2.76
CA GLY A 300 -2.06 -16.86 2.58
C GLY A 300 -1.26 -16.95 3.89
N ASN A 301 -1.91 -17.12 5.05
CA ASN A 301 -1.25 -17.07 6.36
C ASN A 301 -0.03 -18.02 6.49
N SER A 302 -0.09 -19.21 5.88
CA SER A 302 1.03 -20.17 5.79
C SER A 302 2.25 -19.65 5.02
N LEU A 303 2.11 -18.57 4.25
CA LEU A 303 3.18 -17.95 3.47
C LEU A 303 3.83 -16.76 4.19
N LEU A 304 3.24 -16.28 5.30
CA LEU A 304 3.79 -15.16 6.08
C LEU A 304 5.17 -15.47 6.67
N GLU A 305 5.50 -16.75 6.91
CA GLU A 305 6.84 -17.14 7.34
C GLU A 305 7.93 -16.82 6.30
N PHE A 306 7.55 -16.67 5.02
CA PHE A 306 8.44 -16.31 3.92
C PHE A 306 8.50 -14.80 3.65
N ASP A 307 7.63 -13.99 4.27
CA ASP A 307 7.66 -12.51 4.18
C ASP A 307 8.71 -11.92 5.14
N LYS A 308 9.98 -12.03 4.74
CA LYS A 308 11.12 -11.75 5.63
C LYS A 308 11.69 -10.33 5.51
N GLU A 309 11.27 -9.53 4.52
CA GLU A 309 11.90 -8.24 4.21
C GLU A 309 11.75 -7.19 5.33
N LEU A 310 10.62 -7.19 6.04
CA LEU A 310 10.39 -6.29 7.18
C LEU A 310 11.28 -6.60 8.40
N SER A 311 11.78 -7.83 8.53
CA SER A 311 12.45 -8.32 9.75
C SER A 311 13.68 -7.51 10.16
N VAL A 312 14.39 -6.94 9.17
CA VAL A 312 15.56 -6.06 9.36
C VAL A 312 15.20 -4.74 10.07
N TYR A 313 13.94 -4.31 9.96
CA TYR A 313 13.44 -3.05 10.49
C TYR A 313 12.53 -3.18 11.71
N LYS A 314 12.36 -4.39 12.27
CA LYS A 314 11.43 -4.69 13.38
C LYS A 314 11.52 -3.76 14.61
N ASP A 315 12.70 -3.17 14.86
CA ASP A 315 12.96 -2.26 15.99
C ASP A 315 12.66 -0.78 15.64
N ARG A 316 12.42 -0.47 14.36
CA ARG A 316 12.16 0.87 13.81
C ARG A 316 10.78 1.02 13.16
N LEU A 317 10.22 -0.10 12.69
CA LEU A 317 8.95 -0.19 11.97
C LEU A 317 8.14 -1.37 12.51
N HIS A 318 6.86 -1.12 12.71
CA HIS A 318 5.86 -2.13 13.02
C HIS A 318 4.78 -2.13 11.94
N GLU A 319 4.08 -3.25 11.82
CA GLU A 319 2.88 -3.40 11.03
C GLU A 319 1.78 -3.96 11.95
N LEU A 320 0.52 -3.81 11.54
CA LEU A 320 -0.56 -4.60 12.14
C LEU A 320 -0.54 -6.02 11.55
N GLU A 321 -1.33 -6.92 12.13
CA GLU A 321 -1.44 -8.29 11.64
C GLU A 321 -2.00 -8.31 10.21
N ILE A 322 -1.36 -9.07 9.32
CA ILE A 322 -1.81 -9.24 7.94
C ILE A 322 -2.93 -10.29 7.92
N SER A 323 -4.17 -9.82 7.76
CA SER A 323 -5.37 -10.67 7.67
C SER A 323 -6.08 -10.54 6.31
N PHE A 324 -5.32 -10.38 5.24
CA PHE A 324 -5.78 -10.26 3.85
C PHE A 324 -4.80 -10.97 2.90
N PRO A 325 -5.26 -11.51 1.75
CA PRO A 325 -4.38 -12.26 0.85
C PRO A 325 -3.32 -11.36 0.20
N PRO A 326 -2.25 -11.95 -0.39
CA PRO A 326 -1.23 -11.23 -1.13
C PRO A 326 -1.82 -10.22 -2.12
N SER A 327 -1.34 -8.97 -2.05
CA SER A 327 -1.93 -7.82 -2.76
C SER A 327 -1.63 -7.81 -4.27
N TYR A 328 -0.60 -8.53 -4.69
CA TYR A 328 -0.07 -8.52 -6.05
C TYR A 328 0.36 -9.94 -6.45
N PRO A 329 0.24 -10.38 -7.73
CA PRO A 329 -0.17 -9.63 -8.92
C PRO A 329 -1.61 -9.96 -9.39
N TYR A 330 -2.66 -9.32 -8.86
CA TYR A 330 -4.03 -9.56 -9.39
C TYR A 330 -4.16 -9.16 -10.88
N SER A 331 -5.05 -9.86 -11.59
CA SER A 331 -5.33 -9.62 -13.01
C SER A 331 -5.77 -8.19 -13.28
N GLU A 332 -5.21 -7.63 -14.35
CA GLU A 332 -5.56 -6.33 -14.91
C GLU A 332 -6.71 -6.44 -15.93
N ASP A 333 -7.14 -7.66 -16.27
CA ASP A 333 -8.42 -7.91 -16.95
C ASP A 333 -9.56 -7.78 -15.93
N SER A 334 -10.45 -6.82 -16.15
CA SER A 334 -11.59 -6.52 -15.29
C SER A 334 -12.57 -7.70 -15.12
N SER A 335 -12.59 -8.65 -16.07
CA SER A 335 -13.39 -9.88 -16.01
C SER A 335 -12.75 -10.98 -15.16
N GLN A 336 -11.41 -11.03 -15.08
CA GLN A 336 -10.64 -12.05 -14.35
C GLN A 336 -10.18 -11.58 -12.97
N GLY A 337 -10.88 -10.58 -12.43
CA GLY A 337 -10.47 -9.77 -11.29
C GLY A 337 -10.42 -10.43 -9.89
N LYS A 338 -10.19 -11.73 -9.83
CA LYS A 338 -9.98 -12.51 -8.60
C LYS A 338 -8.79 -13.47 -8.72
N GLN A 339 -8.14 -13.50 -9.89
CA GLN A 339 -7.04 -14.40 -10.22
C GLN A 339 -5.71 -13.63 -10.19
N TYR A 340 -4.61 -14.32 -9.92
CA TYR A 340 -3.28 -13.74 -10.06
C TYR A 340 -2.78 -13.92 -11.50
N MET A 341 -2.11 -12.90 -12.03
CA MET A 341 -1.34 -13.01 -13.26
C MET A 341 -0.12 -13.91 -13.02
N ASN A 342 0.24 -14.72 -14.02
CA ASN A 342 1.43 -15.57 -13.96
C ASN A 342 2.75 -14.80 -14.15
N THR A 343 2.85 -13.55 -13.68
CA THR A 343 4.03 -12.68 -13.89
C THR A 343 5.05 -12.78 -12.75
N ARG A 344 4.59 -12.95 -11.51
CA ARG A 344 5.39 -12.98 -10.28
C ARG A 344 4.75 -13.95 -9.27
N CYS A 345 5.54 -14.47 -8.33
CA CYS A 345 5.00 -15.10 -7.14
C CYS A 345 4.12 -14.09 -6.38
N PRO A 346 2.89 -14.45 -5.97
CA PRO A 346 2.06 -13.57 -5.15
C PRO A 346 2.74 -13.15 -3.85
N ALA A 347 2.64 -11.86 -3.50
CA ALA A 347 3.20 -11.29 -2.28
C ALA A 347 2.43 -10.05 -1.80
N TRP A 348 2.67 -9.65 -0.54
CA TRP A 348 2.19 -8.39 0.03
C TRP A 348 3.15 -7.25 -0.32
N CYS A 349 3.03 -6.73 -1.55
CA CYS A 349 3.83 -5.60 -2.04
C CYS A 349 3.39 -4.27 -1.40
N ASP A 350 2.09 -4.09 -1.21
CA ASP A 350 1.47 -2.87 -0.70
C ASP A 350 1.35 -2.97 0.83
N ARG A 351 1.90 -1.99 1.58
CA ARG A 351 2.02 -2.09 3.05
C ARG A 351 1.73 -0.77 3.76
N ILE A 352 1.38 -0.84 5.04
CA ILE A 352 1.28 0.31 5.95
C ILE A 352 2.11 0.05 7.21
N LEU A 353 3.33 0.59 7.21
CA LEU A 353 4.27 0.46 8.31
C LEU A 353 4.26 1.73 9.16
N MET A 354 4.56 1.60 10.45
CA MET A 354 4.50 2.71 11.41
C MET A 354 5.66 2.67 12.42
N SER A 355 6.12 3.84 12.84
CA SER A 355 7.11 3.96 13.91
C SER A 355 6.59 3.39 15.24
N PRO A 356 7.46 3.05 16.22
CA PRO A 356 7.03 2.65 17.57
C PRO A 356 6.09 3.69 18.21
N SER A 357 6.40 4.97 18.08
CA SER A 357 5.56 6.06 18.61
C SER A 357 4.22 6.20 17.87
N ALA A 358 4.16 5.91 16.57
CA ALA A 358 2.90 5.88 15.81
C ALA A 358 2.05 4.65 16.14
N ARG A 359 2.67 3.48 16.33
CA ARG A 359 2.01 2.27 16.85
C ARG A 359 1.39 2.55 18.22
N ASP A 360 2.10 3.23 19.10
CA ASP A 360 1.58 3.56 20.43
C ASP A 360 0.39 4.54 20.38
N LEU A 361 0.29 5.42 19.38
CA LEU A 361 -0.92 6.21 19.14
C LEU A 361 -2.10 5.31 18.75
N VAL A 362 -1.91 4.40 17.79
CA VAL A 362 -2.93 3.45 17.32
C VAL A 362 -3.38 2.48 18.43
N LEU A 363 -2.46 2.06 19.32
CA LEU A 363 -2.78 1.12 20.40
C LEU A 363 -3.42 1.79 21.62
N LYS A 364 -3.05 3.03 21.98
CA LYS A 364 -3.71 3.78 23.08
C LYS A 364 -5.21 3.97 22.84
N VAL A 365 -5.62 4.02 21.57
CA VAL A 365 -7.02 4.14 21.13
C VAL A 365 -7.85 2.89 21.47
N ARG A 366 -7.23 1.70 21.57
CA ARG A 366 -7.93 0.45 21.91
C ARG A 366 -8.30 0.34 23.39
N PHE A 367 -7.89 1.29 24.24
CA PHE A 367 -8.17 1.30 25.68
C PHE A 367 -8.80 2.62 26.15
N PRO A 368 -10.02 2.90 25.68
CA PRO A 368 -11.10 3.14 26.64
C PRO A 368 -12.33 2.28 26.34
N VAL A 369 -13.10 1.95 27.38
CA VAL A 369 -14.19 0.95 27.36
C VAL A 369 -15.27 1.29 26.33
N LEU A 370 -15.25 0.59 25.20
CA LEU A 370 -16.39 0.26 24.34
C LEU A 370 -15.95 -0.87 23.39
N GLU A 371 -16.70 -1.97 23.39
CA GLU A 371 -16.47 -3.07 22.43
C GLU A 371 -16.80 -2.62 20.99
N HIS A 372 -16.37 -3.45 20.04
CA HIS A 372 -16.46 -3.24 18.59
C HIS A 372 -15.51 -2.17 18.01
N THR A 373 -14.36 -2.61 17.48
CA THR A 373 -14.15 -2.76 16.01
C THR A 373 -12.69 -3.16 15.76
N VAL A 374 -12.46 -4.40 15.32
CA VAL A 374 -11.18 -4.85 14.75
C VAL A 374 -11.41 -5.07 13.26
N PHE A 375 -10.82 -4.23 12.40
CA PHE A 375 -10.69 -4.52 10.98
C PHE A 375 -9.35 -3.98 10.42
N HIS A 376 -8.52 -4.90 9.96
CA HIS A 376 -7.41 -4.64 9.02
C HIS A 376 -7.97 -4.59 7.62
N LEU A 377 -7.32 -3.86 6.73
CA LEU A 377 -7.82 -3.58 5.39
C LEU A 377 -6.70 -2.72 4.71
N LEU A 378 -6.30 -2.94 3.43
CA LEU A 378 -5.31 -2.11 2.66
C LEU A 378 -5.56 -2.12 1.12
N MET A 379 -6.00 -1.02 0.46
CA MET A 379 -6.62 -1.12 -0.89
C MET A 379 -5.68 -1.32 -2.08
N CYS A 380 -5.22 -2.55 -2.29
CA CYS A 380 -4.74 -2.95 -3.61
C CYS A 380 -5.90 -3.31 -4.55
N VAL A 381 -6.58 -2.27 -5.06
CA VAL A 381 -7.53 -2.45 -6.16
C VAL A 381 -6.74 -2.48 -7.47
N LYS A 382 -6.21 -3.65 -7.81
CA LYS A 382 -6.14 -4.05 -9.22
C LYS A 382 -7.37 -4.81 -9.66
N THR A 383 -8.03 -5.54 -8.76
CA THR A 383 -9.43 -5.96 -8.89
C THR A 383 -9.95 -6.60 -7.57
N LYS A 384 -11.26 -6.50 -7.34
CA LYS A 384 -12.08 -7.03 -6.23
C LYS A 384 -11.39 -7.79 -5.05
N GLN A 385 -10.76 -7.06 -4.13
CA GLN A 385 -10.86 -7.38 -2.69
C GLN A 385 -10.65 -6.16 -1.77
N GLN A 386 -11.35 -6.17 -0.63
CA GLN A 386 -11.63 -4.99 0.21
C GLN A 386 -10.76 -4.89 1.45
N CYS A 387 -10.61 -3.62 1.85
CA CYS A 387 -9.34 -3.06 2.25
C CYS A 387 -9.44 -1.53 2.66
N VAL A 388 -8.35 -0.86 3.15
CA VAL A 388 -8.21 0.44 3.92
C VAL A 388 -8.04 0.47 5.50
N LEU A 389 -6.95 1.02 6.08
CA LEU A 389 -6.67 1.09 7.54
C LEU A 389 -7.37 2.26 8.26
N TYR A 390 -8.28 1.96 9.21
CA TYR A 390 -8.96 2.94 10.06
C TYR A 390 -8.39 2.99 11.49
N SER A 391 -8.07 4.18 11.99
CA SER A 391 -7.77 4.42 13.42
C SER A 391 -8.46 5.69 13.87
N SER A 392 -9.23 5.66 14.96
CA SER A 392 -9.57 6.88 15.68
C SER A 392 -8.34 7.41 16.45
N MET A 393 -8.34 8.67 16.89
CA MET A 393 -7.38 9.22 17.86
C MET A 393 -8.15 9.76 19.08
N PRO A 394 -7.64 9.58 20.32
CA PRO A 394 -8.45 9.73 21.51
C PRO A 394 -8.63 11.20 21.92
N PRO A 395 -9.82 11.60 22.40
CA PRO A 395 -9.99 12.79 23.23
C PRO A 395 -9.67 12.48 24.70
N GLN A 396 -9.23 13.48 25.48
CA GLN A 396 -8.82 13.28 26.87
C GLN A 396 -10.01 13.26 27.86
N GLY A 397 -10.01 12.33 28.82
CA GLY A 397 -10.80 12.46 30.07
C GLY A 397 -11.34 11.18 30.74
N GLY A 398 -10.57 10.56 31.64
CA GLY A 398 -11.06 10.06 32.95
C GLY A 398 -11.84 8.73 33.13
N CYS A 399 -11.22 7.82 33.91
CA CYS A 399 -11.81 6.92 34.92
C CYS A 399 -12.52 5.57 34.59
N SER A 400 -11.82 4.49 34.97
CA SER A 400 -12.21 3.19 35.58
C SER A 400 -13.67 2.65 35.58
N GLY A 401 -13.82 1.39 35.15
CA GLY A 401 -14.97 0.49 35.42
C GLY A 401 -14.63 -0.99 35.10
N SER A 402 -15.31 -1.97 35.69
CA SER A 402 -14.85 -3.37 35.83
C SER A 402 -15.49 -4.44 34.90
N LEU A 403 -14.68 -5.44 34.51
CA LEU A 403 -14.96 -6.83 34.05
C LEU A 403 -16.41 -7.34 33.86
N SER A 404 -16.65 -8.00 32.71
CA SER A 404 -17.15 -9.39 32.60
C SER A 404 -17.02 -9.93 31.16
N PHE A 405 -16.95 -11.25 30.97
CA PHE A 405 -16.66 -11.94 29.69
C PHE A 405 -17.93 -12.40 28.94
N PHE A 406 -17.87 -12.48 27.60
CA PHE A 406 -18.40 -13.62 26.82
C PHE A 406 -17.68 -13.75 25.46
N CYS A 407 -17.62 -14.96 24.90
CA CYS A 407 -17.00 -15.26 23.61
C CYS A 407 -17.91 -16.21 22.81
N LEU A 408 -18.18 -15.91 21.53
CA LEU A 408 -18.83 -16.81 20.58
C LEU A 408 -18.28 -16.54 19.15
N PRO A 409 -17.80 -17.58 18.44
CA PRO A 409 -17.26 -17.43 17.08
C PRO A 409 -18.27 -17.75 15.96
N GLN A 410 -17.88 -17.40 14.73
CA GLN A 410 -18.51 -17.72 13.43
C GLN A 410 -19.89 -17.11 13.12
N MET A 411 -19.95 -16.37 12.01
CA MET A 411 -21.05 -16.51 11.05
C MET A 411 -20.50 -16.82 9.65
N ARG A 412 -21.07 -17.86 9.04
CA ARG A 412 -20.83 -18.27 7.65
C ARG A 412 -21.78 -17.54 6.70
N ASN A 413 -21.35 -17.42 5.44
CA ASN A 413 -22.15 -17.30 4.22
C ASN A 413 -23.15 -16.15 4.07
N SER A 414 -22.94 -15.35 3.02
CA SER A 414 -24.02 -14.75 2.23
C SER A 414 -23.68 -14.86 0.74
N PHE A 415 -24.13 -15.95 0.11
CA PHE A 415 -24.45 -15.91 -1.33
C PHE A 415 -25.62 -14.95 -1.53
N LEU A 416 -25.59 -14.11 -2.56
CA LEU A 416 -26.83 -13.54 -3.12
C LEU A 416 -26.67 -13.23 -4.60
N THR A 417 -27.12 -14.20 -5.39
CA THR A 417 -27.48 -14.05 -6.79
C THR A 417 -28.64 -13.05 -6.90
N PHE A 418 -28.59 -12.13 -7.85
CA PHE A 418 -29.79 -11.64 -8.52
C PHE A 418 -29.49 -11.39 -10.01
N LEU A 419 -30.06 -12.24 -10.87
CA LEU A 419 -30.50 -11.79 -12.17
C LEU A 419 -31.75 -10.91 -11.96
N LEU A 420 -31.92 -9.90 -12.81
CA LEU A 420 -33.18 -9.60 -13.52
C LEU A 420 -32.94 -8.41 -14.47
N TYR A 421 -33.10 -8.68 -15.77
CA TYR A 421 -33.17 -7.78 -16.94
C TYR A 421 -32.29 -6.52 -16.97
#